data_AF-W1Y9K9-F1
#
_entry.id   AF-W1Y9K9-F1
#
_cell.length_a   1.000
_cell.length_b   1.000
_cell.length_c   1.000
_cell.angle_alpha   90.00
_cell.angle_beta   90.00
_cell.angle_gamma   90.00
#
_symmetry.space_group_name_H-M   'P 1'
#
loop_
_entity.id
_entity.type
_entity.pdbx_description
1 polymer ?
#
loop_
_entity_poly.entity_id
_entity_poly.type
_entity_poly.pdbx_seq_one_letter_code
_entity_poly.pdbx_strand_id
1 'polypeptide(L)' 'MVAREYNVAILGATGAVGTRLIAQLAESKVPVKHLKLLASPRSAGKKLLFKGEA' A
#
# COMPACT_ATOMS: atom_id res chain seq x y z
N MET A 1 -16.21 20.42 3.73
CA MET A 1 -15.71 19.51 4.78
C MET A 1 -14.45 18.85 4.24
N VAL A 2 -13.30 18.98 4.91
CA VAL A 2 -12.05 18.35 4.44
C VAL A 2 -12.12 16.87 4.82
N ALA A 3 -12.08 15.98 3.84
CA ALA A 3 -12.00 14.55 4.08
C ALA A 3 -10.70 14.23 4.85
N ARG A 4 -10.79 13.49 5.95
CA ARG A 4 -9.59 13.03 6.66
C ARG A 4 -8.81 12.07 5.77
N GLU A 5 -7.54 12.35 5.53
CA GLU A 5 -6.64 11.45 4.84
C GLU A 5 -5.84 10.60 5.82
N TYR A 6 -5.40 9.42 5.39
CA TYR A 6 -4.74 8.44 6.23
C TYR A 6 -3.31 8.14 5.76
N ASN A 7 -2.40 7.99 6.73
CA ASN A 7 -1.11 7.35 6.51
C ASN A 7 -1.29 5.85 6.74
N VAL A 8 -1.04 5.05 5.72
CA VAL A 8 -1.27 3.60 5.73
C VAL A 8 0.07 2.89 5.63
N ALA A 9 0.28 1.86 6.46
CA ALA A 9 1.42 0.96 6.35
C ALA A 9 0.92 -0.47 6.16
N ILE A 10 1.46 -1.19 5.17
CA ILE A 10 1.15 -2.59 4.91
C ILE A 10 2.39 -3.42 5.23
N LEU A 11 2.32 -4.20 6.31
CA LEU A 11 3.35 -5.18 6.65
C LEU A 11 3.10 -6.48 5.88
N GLY A 12 4.16 -7.01 5.26
CA GLY A 12 4.04 -8.17 4.38
C GLY A 12 3.52 -7.81 3.00
N ALA A 13 3.80 -6.59 2.52
CA ALA A 13 3.33 -6.04 1.25
C ALA A 13 3.59 -6.94 0.03
N THR A 14 4.66 -7.75 0.07
CA THR A 14 5.03 -8.68 -1.02
C THR A 14 4.40 -10.07 -0.91
N GLY A 15 3.68 -10.38 0.16
CA GLY A 15 3.01 -11.67 0.36
C GLY A 15 1.65 -11.74 -0.33
N ALA A 16 1.05 -12.93 -0.40
CA ALA A 16 -0.21 -13.16 -1.10
C ALA A 16 -1.36 -12.24 -0.63
N VAL A 17 -1.45 -11.98 0.68
CA VAL A 17 -2.46 -11.07 1.25
C VAL A 17 -2.08 -9.61 1.05
N GLY A 18 -0.80 -9.27 1.24
CA GLY A 18 -0.32 -7.89 1.10
C GLY A 18 -0.53 -7.33 -0.31
N THR A 19 -0.23 -8.12 -1.34
CA THR A 19 -0.44 -7.71 -2.74
C THR A 19 -1.91 -7.50 -3.06
N ARG A 20 -2.81 -8.35 -2.52
CA ARG A 20 -4.25 -8.19 -2.66
C ARG A 20 -4.78 -6.96 -1.94
N LEU A 21 -4.29 -6.68 -0.73
CA LEU A 21 -4.63 -5.47 0.02
C LEU A 21 -4.23 -4.19 -0.73
N ILE A 22 -3.05 -4.17 -1.36
CA ILE A 22 -2.59 -3.03 -2.17
C ILE A 22 -3.53 -2.80 -3.36
N ALA A 23 -3.90 -3.87 -4.08
CA ALA A 23 -4.82 -3.77 -5.21
C ALA A 23 -6.21 -3.26 -4.78
N GLN A 24 -6.76 -3.83 -3.69
CA GLN A 24 -8.05 -3.39 -3.16
C GLN A 24 -8.00 -1.95 -2.65
N LEU A 25 -6.92 -1.54 -1.98
CA LEU A 25 -6.73 -0.17 -1.53
C LEU A 25 -6.65 0.80 -2.71
N ALA A 26 -6.03 0.39 -3.83
CA ALA A 26 -5.93 1.19 -5.05
C ALA A 26 -7.31 1.41 -5.71
N GLU A 27 -8.19 0.41 -5.67
CA GLU A 27 -9.57 0.49 -6.16
C GLU A 27 -10.53 1.16 -5.16
N SER A 28 -10.15 1.26 -3.89
CA SER A 28 -11.00 1.80 -2.83
C SER A 28 -11.14 3.33 -2.88
N LYS A 29 -12.20 3.82 -2.21
CA LYS A 29 -12.42 5.25 -1.94
C LYS A 29 -11.69 5.75 -0.69
N VAL A 30 -10.79 4.95 -0.11
CA VAL A 30 -10.05 5.36 1.10
C VAL A 30 -9.09 6.50 0.73
N PRO A 31 -9.20 7.66 1.37
CA PRO A 31 -8.29 8.78 1.13
C PRO A 31 -6.93 8.48 1.76
N VAL A 32 -5.98 8.00 0.96
CA VAL A 32 -4.62 7.69 1.41
C VAL A 32 -3.71 8.87 1.11
N LYS A 33 -3.08 9.43 2.16
CA LYS A 33 -2.08 10.49 2.04
C LYS A 33 -0.69 9.94 1.73
N HIS A 34 -0.30 8.91 2.49
CA HIS A 34 0.99 8.23 2.35
C HIS A 34 0.80 6.72 2.51
N LEU A 35 1.41 5.94 1.63
CA LEU A 35 1.44 4.49 1.70
C LEU A 35 2.87 4.01 1.95
N LYS A 36 3.10 3.28 3.04
CA LYS A 36 4.39 2.64 3.35
C LYS A 36 4.29 1.13 3.21
N LEU A 37 5.00 0.59 2.23
CA LEU A 37 5.07 -0.85 2.01
C LEU A 37 6.24 -1.43 2.82
N LEU A 38 5.94 -2.36 3.72
CA LEU A 38 6.91 -2.99 4.60
C LEU A 38 6.99 -4.48 4.26
N ALA A 39 8.21 -5.01 4.19
CA ALA A 39 8.45 -6.42 3.90
C ALA A 39 9.62 -6.95 4.72
N SER A 40 9.77 -8.28 4.77
CA SER A 40 10.95 -8.92 5.37
C SER A 40 12.23 -8.50 4.64
N PRO A 41 13.42 -8.61 5.26
CA PRO A 41 14.69 -8.25 4.62
C PRO A 41 14.91 -8.92 3.26
N ARG A 42 14.49 -10.19 3.12
CA ARG A 42 14.58 -10.97 1.87
C ARG A 42 13.81 -10.37 0.69
N SER A 43 12.82 -9.52 0.98
CA SER A 43 11.93 -8.91 0.00
C SER A 43 12.07 -7.38 -0.04
N ALA A 44 12.94 -6.81 0.80
CA ALA A 44 13.17 -5.38 0.83
C ALA A 44 13.74 -4.89 -0.51
N GLY A 45 13.36 -3.68 -0.93
CA GLY A 45 13.79 -3.07 -2.19
C GLY A 45 12.94 -3.44 -3.42
N LYS A 46 12.02 -4.40 -3.32
CA LYS A 46 11.01 -4.65 -4.37
C LYS A 46 10.06 -3.46 -4.46
N LYS A 47 9.83 -2.98 -5.69
CA LYS A 47 8.84 -1.94 -5.98
C LYS A 47 7.50 -2.58 -6.33
N LEU A 48 6.42 -2.01 -5.83
CA LEU A 48 5.05 -2.44 -6.11
C LEU A 48 4.25 -1.21 -6.53
N LEU A 49 3.47 -1.36 -7.59
CA LEU A 49 2.66 -0.27 -8.12
C LEU A 49 1.46 -0.01 -7.21
N PHE A 50 1.18 1.27 -6.97
CA PHE A 50 -0.03 1.74 -6.30
C PHE A 50 -0.61 2.93 -7.07
N LYS A 51 -1.85 2.79 -7.59
CA LYS A 51 -2.53 3.81 -8.40
C LYS A 51 -1.71 4.37 -9.58
N GLY A 52 -0.84 3.55 -10.18
CA GLY A 52 0.02 3.95 -11.30
C GLY A 52 1.36 4.57 -10.89
N GLU A 53 1.61 4.71 -9.60
CA GLU A 53 2.90 5.19 -9.04
C GLU A 53 3.71 4.00 -8.52
N ALA A 54 5.04 4.02 -8.73
CA ALA A 54 5.97 2.91 -8.46
C ALA A 54 6.95 3.18 -7.31
#